data_AF-A0A235FKF4-F1
#
_entry.id   AF-A0A235FKF4-F1
#
_cell.length_a   1.000
_cell.length_b   1.000
_cell.length_c   1.000
_cell.angle_alpha   90.00
_cell.angle_beta   90.00
_cell.angle_gamma   90.00
#
_symmetry.space_group_name_H-M   'P 1'
#
loop_
_entity.id
_entity.type
_entity.pdbx_description
1 polymer ?
#
loop_
_entity_poly.entity_id
_entity_poly.type
_entity_poly.pdbx_seq_one_letter_code
_entity_poly.pdbx_strand_id
1 'polypeptide(L)'
;TARLAWETGAAHTVWQERVEQLNVWLTEQGNASNMSTEQMQDDRQREIDLQAELREVENSKQRGQEQQAVIEQLMEKLVSKRGELLTRRQTYTKGLGDSGSLTRVDVHQQGDIASIGDQLRALLNCPDSFESAFGKDGIAASLLRERPKTPQFHTGVQKFKKSLIELVRDGADSEIGRSFKVDARFYSRLSNADTFDLSTNIMLWFPEDLVAVLYRPTAGGNLTPVDHGSPGQKTAALLTVILQMGTDPLLLDQPEDDLENKLVRRLAVETLKNIKTRRQLIVSTHNANIVVTSAAENILSLQHGDALPLIEAEGTLQLAAVKANVCEILEGGEDAIKTRYRRLIGPIGV
;
A
#
# COMPACT_ATOMS: atom_id res chain seq x y z
N THR A 1 25.62 -13.56 27.30
CA THR A 1 24.96 -12.99 28.49
C THR A 1 24.64 -14.11 29.46
N ALA A 2 24.56 -13.84 30.77
CA ALA A 2 24.24 -14.85 31.79
C ALA A 2 22.97 -15.65 31.48
N ARG A 3 22.00 -15.03 30.77
CA ARG A 3 20.77 -15.65 30.26
C ARG A 3 20.98 -16.80 29.27
N LEU A 4 21.88 -16.64 28.30
CA LEU A 4 22.21 -17.67 27.29
C LEU A 4 22.93 -18.88 27.92
N ALA A 5 23.74 -18.63 28.95
CA ALA A 5 24.37 -19.67 29.75
C ALA A 5 23.36 -20.41 30.66
N TRP A 6 22.25 -19.77 31.02
CA TRP A 6 21.19 -20.35 31.86
C TRP A 6 20.15 -21.15 31.07
N GLU A 7 19.82 -20.70 29.85
CA GLU A 7 18.88 -21.38 28.94
C GLU A 7 19.46 -22.65 28.29
N THR A 8 20.79 -22.74 28.18
CA THR A 8 21.45 -24.00 27.82
C THR A 8 21.47 -24.87 29.07
N GLY A 9 20.84 -26.06 29.03
CA GLY A 9 20.67 -26.97 30.19
C GLY A 9 21.95 -27.34 30.96
N ALA A 10 23.12 -26.92 30.47
CA ALA A 10 24.39 -26.87 31.18
C ALA A 10 24.32 -26.14 32.54
N ALA A 11 23.51 -25.10 32.72
CA ALA A 11 23.41 -24.44 34.03
C ALA A 11 22.74 -25.33 35.09
N HIS A 12 21.81 -26.20 34.70
CA HIS A 12 21.13 -27.10 35.64
C HIS A 12 22.07 -28.24 36.07
N THR A 13 22.83 -28.83 35.14
CA THR A 13 23.84 -29.84 35.45
C THR A 13 25.01 -29.28 36.25
N VAL A 14 25.50 -28.08 35.91
CA VAL A 14 26.55 -27.39 36.69
C VAL A 14 26.05 -27.02 38.09
N TRP A 15 24.78 -26.63 38.23
CA TRP A 15 24.19 -26.35 39.54
C TRP A 15 24.03 -27.63 40.37
N GLN A 16 23.57 -28.73 39.78
CA GLN A 16 23.49 -30.02 40.47
C GLN A 16 24.86 -30.56 40.89
N GLU A 17 25.88 -30.49 40.01
CA GLU A 17 27.26 -30.83 40.38
C GLU A 17 27.79 -29.94 41.51
N ARG A 18 27.45 -28.65 41.52
CA ARG A 18 27.85 -27.72 42.58
C ARG A 18 27.16 -28.02 43.91
N VAL A 19 25.88 -28.39 43.89
CA VAL A 19 25.11 -28.81 45.07
C VAL A 19 25.65 -30.13 45.62
N GLU A 20 26.00 -31.06 44.76
CA GLU A 20 26.58 -32.35 45.15
C GLU A 20 27.99 -32.17 45.75
N GLN A 21 28.82 -31.31 45.16
CA GLN A 21 30.10 -30.89 45.73
C GLN A 21 29.95 -30.17 47.08
N LEU A 22 28.95 -29.31 47.23
CA LEU A 22 28.64 -28.62 48.49
C LEU A 22 28.18 -29.60 49.57
N ASN A 23 27.34 -30.58 49.22
CA ASN A 23 26.90 -31.63 50.14
C ASN A 23 28.07 -32.52 50.58
N VAL A 24 28.94 -32.92 49.64
CA VAL A 24 30.17 -33.67 49.96
C VAL A 24 31.07 -32.84 50.88
N TRP A 25 31.29 -31.57 50.58
CA TRP A 25 32.08 -30.66 51.41
C TRP A 25 31.49 -30.46 52.82
N LEU A 26 30.16 -30.34 52.93
CA LEU A 26 29.44 -30.27 54.21
C LEU A 26 29.58 -31.57 55.02
N THR A 27 29.56 -32.73 54.37
CA THR A 27 29.78 -34.04 55.03
C THR A 27 31.24 -34.27 55.42
N GLU A 28 32.21 -33.80 54.64
CA GLU A 28 33.65 -33.92 54.90
C GLU A 28 34.13 -32.97 56.01
N GLN A 29 33.50 -31.80 56.15
CA GLN A 29 33.84 -30.80 57.18
C GLN A 29 33.35 -31.15 58.60
N GLY A 30 32.65 -32.28 58.79
CA GLY A 30 32.48 -32.91 60.11
C GLY A 30 32.09 -31.95 61.23
N ASN A 31 31.07 -31.11 61.03
CA ASN A 31 30.48 -30.32 62.11
C ASN A 31 29.04 -29.88 61.78
N ALA A 32 28.15 -30.86 61.57
CA ALA A 32 26.70 -30.65 61.51
C ALA A 32 26.08 -30.35 62.89
N SER A 33 26.83 -29.71 63.80
CA SER A 33 26.46 -29.57 65.21
C SER A 33 26.24 -28.12 65.67
N ASN A 34 26.46 -27.11 64.80
CA ASN A 34 26.35 -25.69 65.17
C ASN A 34 25.52 -24.84 64.19
N MET A 35 24.68 -25.44 63.33
CA MET A 35 23.59 -24.66 62.75
C MET A 35 22.50 -24.56 63.81
N SER A 36 22.15 -23.33 64.22
CA SER A 36 21.02 -23.16 65.13
C SER A 36 19.76 -23.71 64.47
N THR A 37 18.84 -24.28 65.24
CA THR A 37 17.51 -24.69 64.76
C THR A 37 16.80 -23.56 64.01
N GLU A 38 17.09 -22.32 64.40
CA GLU A 38 16.64 -21.07 63.78
C GLU A 38 17.20 -20.90 62.35
N GLN A 39 18.50 -21.12 62.12
CA GLN A 39 19.09 -21.08 60.77
C GLN A 39 18.50 -22.15 59.84
N MET A 40 18.26 -23.36 60.35
CA MET A 40 17.61 -24.44 59.58
C MET A 40 16.12 -24.16 59.27
N GLN A 41 15.46 -23.34 60.08
CA GLN A 41 14.08 -22.89 59.83
C GLN A 41 14.08 -21.77 58.79
N ASP A 42 14.99 -20.80 58.91
CA ASP A 42 15.16 -19.70 57.95
C ASP A 42 15.53 -20.21 56.55
N ASP A 43 16.45 -21.17 56.44
CA ASP A 43 16.84 -21.75 55.15
C ASP A 43 15.67 -22.51 54.49
N ARG A 44 14.87 -23.24 55.28
CA ARG A 44 13.66 -23.92 54.78
C ARG A 44 12.59 -22.92 54.34
N GLN A 45 12.41 -21.83 55.09
CA GLN A 45 11.48 -20.78 54.69
C GLN A 45 11.93 -20.13 53.38
N ARG A 46 13.23 -19.86 53.24
CA ARG A 46 13.80 -19.30 52.01
C ARG A 46 13.69 -20.25 50.81
N GLU A 47 13.83 -21.56 51.02
CA GLU A 47 13.57 -22.57 49.99
C GLU A 47 12.11 -22.53 49.54
N ILE A 48 11.16 -22.47 50.47
CA ILE A 48 9.72 -22.37 50.16
C ILE A 48 9.43 -21.09 49.37
N ASP A 49 9.99 -19.96 49.78
CA ASP A 49 9.80 -18.67 49.11
C ASP A 49 10.36 -18.71 47.67
N LEU A 50 11.58 -19.24 47.48
CA LEU A 50 12.19 -19.39 46.16
C LEU A 50 11.42 -20.37 45.27
N GLN A 51 10.86 -21.44 45.83
CA GLN A 51 9.99 -22.36 45.09
C GLN A 51 8.67 -21.69 44.66
N ALA A 52 8.12 -20.80 45.48
CA ALA A 52 6.95 -20.01 45.13
C ALA A 52 7.27 -19.02 43.99
N GLU A 53 8.37 -18.27 44.09
CA GLU A 53 8.85 -17.38 43.03
C GLU A 53 9.09 -18.13 41.71
N LEU A 54 9.71 -19.32 41.77
CA LEU A 54 9.94 -20.14 40.58
C LEU A 54 8.62 -20.53 39.90
N ARG A 55 7.62 -20.96 40.67
CA ARG A 55 6.28 -21.28 40.13
C ARG A 55 5.60 -20.06 39.52
N GLU A 56 5.76 -18.87 40.10
CA GLU A 56 5.24 -17.63 39.51
C GLU A 56 5.92 -17.30 38.16
N VAL A 57 7.23 -17.50 38.05
CA VAL A 57 7.98 -17.31 36.80
C VAL A 57 7.53 -18.33 35.75
N GLU A 58 7.37 -19.60 36.12
CA GLU A 58 6.87 -20.66 35.23
C GLU A 58 5.46 -20.35 34.70
N ASN A 59 4.55 -19.96 35.59
CA ASN A 59 3.19 -19.53 35.21
C ASN A 59 3.22 -18.29 34.31
N SER A 60 4.14 -17.36 34.53
CA SER A 60 4.31 -16.17 33.69
C SER A 60 4.86 -16.52 32.32
N LYS A 61 5.80 -17.48 32.24
CA LYS A 61 6.33 -18.00 30.98
C LYS A 61 5.25 -18.71 30.17
N GLN A 62 4.42 -19.54 30.80
CA GLN A 62 3.30 -20.21 30.14
C GLN A 62 2.30 -19.18 29.58
N ARG A 63 1.90 -18.19 30.40
CA ARG A 63 1.02 -17.10 29.93
C ARG A 63 1.63 -16.34 28.74
N GLY A 64 2.94 -16.11 28.75
CA GLY A 64 3.65 -15.50 27.62
C GLY A 64 3.59 -16.34 26.34
N GLN A 65 3.73 -17.66 26.45
CA GLN A 65 3.60 -18.58 25.30
C GLN A 65 2.19 -18.60 24.73
N GLU A 66 1.17 -18.62 25.60
CA GLU A 66 -0.23 -18.55 25.19
C GLU A 66 -0.54 -17.23 24.46
N GLN A 67 -0.06 -16.10 24.99
CA GLN A 67 -0.20 -14.80 24.33
C GLN A 67 0.53 -14.74 22.99
N GLN A 68 1.74 -15.31 22.90
CA GLN A 68 2.51 -15.37 21.66
C GLN A 68 1.76 -16.16 20.58
N ALA A 69 1.16 -17.30 20.94
CA ALA A 69 0.34 -18.08 20.01
C ALA A 69 -0.89 -17.30 19.50
N VAL A 70 -1.53 -16.50 20.38
CA VAL A 70 -2.63 -15.62 19.98
C VAL A 70 -2.16 -14.53 19.02
N ILE A 71 -1.01 -13.91 19.28
CA ILE A 71 -0.41 -12.90 18.39
C ILE A 71 -0.16 -13.50 17.00
N GLU A 72 0.45 -14.68 16.94
CA GLU A 72 0.71 -15.38 15.67
C GLU A 72 -0.58 -15.65 14.90
N GLN A 73 -1.62 -16.15 15.56
CA GLN A 73 -2.93 -16.38 14.95
C GLN A 73 -3.57 -15.08 14.42
N LEU A 74 -3.46 -13.97 15.16
CA LEU A 74 -3.99 -12.67 14.72
C LEU A 74 -3.20 -12.12 13.53
N MET A 75 -1.88 -12.27 13.54
CA MET A 75 -1.02 -11.86 12.43
C MET A 75 -1.30 -12.67 11.16
N GLU A 76 -1.54 -13.97 11.26
CA GLU A 76 -1.97 -14.80 10.12
C GLU A 76 -3.31 -14.31 9.54
N LYS A 77 -4.30 -14.03 10.40
CA LYS A 77 -5.59 -13.47 9.97
C LYS A 77 -5.41 -12.12 9.29
N LEU A 78 -4.56 -11.25 9.82
CA LEU A 78 -4.27 -9.93 9.25
C LEU A 78 -3.66 -10.06 7.85
N VAL A 79 -2.64 -10.92 7.69
CA VAL A 79 -2.00 -11.18 6.39
C VAL A 79 -3.01 -11.76 5.40
N SER A 80 -3.85 -12.69 5.84
CA SER A 80 -4.94 -13.25 5.02
C SER A 80 -5.91 -12.17 4.53
N LYS A 81 -6.37 -11.28 5.42
CA LYS A 81 -7.26 -10.17 5.06
C LYS A 81 -6.62 -9.16 4.12
N ARG A 82 -5.32 -8.87 4.28
CA ARG A 82 -4.58 -8.04 3.31
C ARG A 82 -4.50 -8.71 1.94
N GLY A 83 -4.30 -10.02 1.87
CA GLY A 83 -4.35 -10.78 0.62
C GLY A 83 -5.72 -10.75 -0.05
N GLU A 84 -6.79 -10.85 0.74
CA GLU A 84 -8.17 -10.69 0.26
C GLU A 84 -8.39 -9.28 -0.33
N LEU A 85 -7.94 -8.24 0.36
CA LEU A 85 -8.02 -6.85 -0.12
C LEU A 85 -7.27 -6.65 -1.43
N LEU A 86 -6.04 -7.16 -1.54
CA LEU A 86 -5.25 -7.13 -2.78
C LEU A 86 -5.99 -7.81 -3.93
N THR A 87 -6.57 -8.99 -3.68
CA THR A 87 -7.31 -9.76 -4.69
C THR A 87 -8.54 -9.00 -5.19
N ARG A 88 -9.26 -8.33 -4.29
CA ARG A 88 -10.38 -7.45 -4.65
C ARG A 88 -9.92 -6.26 -5.50
N ARG A 89 -8.81 -5.60 -5.11
CA ARG A 89 -8.21 -4.49 -5.88
C ARG A 89 -7.79 -4.94 -7.28
N GLN A 90 -7.08 -6.06 -7.40
CA GLN A 90 -6.64 -6.60 -8.69
C GLN A 90 -7.81 -7.04 -9.58
N THR A 91 -8.86 -7.62 -9.00
CA THR A 91 -10.08 -7.96 -9.73
C THR A 91 -10.78 -6.71 -10.27
N TYR A 92 -10.89 -5.67 -9.44
CA TYR A 92 -11.46 -4.39 -9.85
C TYR A 92 -10.64 -3.74 -10.99
N THR A 93 -9.31 -3.65 -10.86
CA THR A 93 -8.48 -3.00 -11.88
C THR A 93 -8.39 -3.78 -13.18
N LYS A 94 -8.50 -5.11 -13.15
CA LYS A 94 -8.68 -5.93 -14.37
C LYS A 94 -9.99 -5.60 -15.09
N GLY A 95 -11.05 -5.27 -14.35
CA GLY A 95 -12.34 -4.85 -14.91
C GLY A 95 -12.33 -3.46 -15.55
N LEU A 96 -11.37 -2.60 -15.19
CA LEU A 96 -11.24 -1.25 -15.77
C LEU A 96 -10.74 -1.27 -17.22
N GLY A 97 -10.06 -2.33 -17.67
CA GLY A 97 -9.48 -2.42 -19.01
C GLY A 97 -9.82 -3.73 -19.72
N ASP A 98 -10.67 -3.67 -20.76
CA ASP A 98 -10.87 -4.79 -21.70
C ASP A 98 -9.62 -5.01 -22.60
N SER A 99 -9.57 -6.14 -23.32
CA SER A 99 -8.42 -6.56 -24.16
C SER A 99 -8.02 -5.59 -25.30
N GLY A 100 -8.72 -4.46 -25.47
CA GLY A 100 -8.39 -3.37 -26.39
C GLY A 100 -8.17 -2.01 -25.72
N SER A 101 -8.22 -1.92 -24.39
CA SER A 101 -8.11 -0.66 -23.65
C SER A 101 -6.77 0.02 -23.90
N LEU A 102 -6.80 1.35 -23.95
CA LEU A 102 -5.63 2.22 -24.08
C LEU A 102 -4.89 2.36 -22.75
N THR A 103 -5.52 1.99 -21.64
CA THR A 103 -4.98 2.03 -20.29
C THR A 103 -5.13 0.68 -19.60
N ARG A 104 -4.19 0.38 -18.70
CA ARG A 104 -4.22 -0.76 -17.80
C ARG A 104 -3.72 -0.33 -16.43
N VAL A 105 -4.38 -0.79 -15.37
CA VAL A 105 -4.00 -0.50 -14.00
C VAL A 105 -3.57 -1.80 -13.32
N ASP A 106 -2.30 -1.86 -12.94
CA ASP A 106 -1.73 -2.97 -12.18
C ASP A 106 -1.59 -2.59 -10.71
N VAL A 107 -1.85 -3.54 -9.81
CA VAL A 107 -1.71 -3.37 -8.36
C VAL A 107 -0.68 -4.36 -7.84
N HIS A 108 0.40 -3.86 -7.25
CA HIS A 108 1.50 -4.64 -6.72
C HIS A 108 1.50 -4.63 -5.19
N GLN A 109 1.49 -5.82 -4.60
CA GLN A 109 1.39 -6.00 -3.15
C GLN A 109 2.51 -5.29 -2.41
N GLN A 110 2.15 -4.39 -1.48
CA GLN A 110 3.08 -3.65 -0.63
C GLN A 110 4.18 -2.91 -1.42
N GLY A 111 3.93 -2.57 -2.69
CA GLY A 111 4.96 -2.01 -3.57
C GLY A 111 5.18 -0.50 -3.42
N ASP A 112 4.39 0.22 -2.61
CA ASP A 112 4.56 1.67 -2.47
C ASP A 112 5.80 1.97 -1.62
N ILE A 113 6.91 2.23 -2.31
CA ILE A 113 8.19 2.55 -1.70
C ILE A 113 8.45 4.05 -1.57
N ALA A 114 7.64 4.91 -2.21
CA ALA A 114 7.89 6.34 -2.27
C ALA A 114 7.73 7.00 -0.90
N SER A 115 6.77 6.51 -0.11
CA SER A 115 6.39 7.07 1.19
C SER A 115 7.06 6.35 2.38
N ILE A 116 7.89 5.32 2.15
CA ILE A 116 8.48 4.50 3.22
C ILE A 116 9.33 5.34 4.19
N GLY A 117 10.14 6.27 3.69
CA GLY A 117 10.98 7.12 4.55
C GLY A 117 10.15 7.88 5.58
N ASP A 118 9.05 8.50 5.14
CA ASP A 118 8.16 9.28 6.01
C ASP A 118 7.33 8.38 6.94
N GLN A 119 6.88 7.22 6.45
CA GLN A 119 6.23 6.22 7.28
C GLN A 119 7.16 5.73 8.40
N LEU A 120 8.44 5.49 8.10
CA LEU A 120 9.43 5.06 9.10
C LEU A 120 9.77 6.18 10.09
N ARG A 121 9.80 7.45 9.65
CA ARG A 121 9.93 8.60 10.56
C ARG A 121 8.79 8.64 11.57
N ALA A 122 7.56 8.48 11.11
CA ALA A 122 6.40 8.41 11.99
C ALA A 122 6.45 7.18 12.91
N LEU A 123 6.80 6.01 12.35
CA LEU A 123 6.86 4.74 13.08
C LEU A 123 7.90 4.75 14.21
N LEU A 124 9.07 5.32 13.96
CA LEU A 124 10.17 5.43 14.92
C LEU A 124 10.11 6.71 15.77
N ASN A 125 8.99 7.46 15.72
CA ASN A 125 8.77 8.70 16.45
C ASN A 125 9.91 9.74 16.25
N CYS A 126 10.31 9.92 14.99
CA CYS A 126 11.37 10.83 14.54
C CYS A 126 10.92 11.67 13.32
N PRO A 127 9.85 12.49 13.43
CA PRO A 127 9.29 13.22 12.29
C PRO A 127 10.26 14.23 11.65
N ASP A 128 10.99 15.00 12.47
CA ASP A 128 11.80 16.13 12.00
C ASP A 128 13.30 15.96 12.29
N SER A 129 13.80 14.72 12.37
CA SER A 129 15.19 14.46 12.77
C SER A 129 15.80 13.26 12.04
N PHE A 130 17.13 13.18 12.07
CA PHE A 130 17.92 12.07 11.53
C PHE A 130 17.66 11.81 10.03
N GLU A 131 17.67 12.88 9.22
CA GLU A 131 17.35 12.79 7.78
C GLU A 131 18.19 11.75 7.03
N SER A 132 19.47 11.58 7.40
CA SER A 132 20.37 10.57 6.83
C SER A 132 19.88 9.13 7.05
N ALA A 133 19.14 8.87 8.12
CA ALA A 133 18.62 7.54 8.45
C ALA A 133 17.40 7.14 7.60
N PHE A 134 16.65 8.12 7.08
CA PHE A 134 15.40 7.88 6.34
C PHE A 134 15.54 8.16 4.83
N GLY A 135 16.77 8.43 4.37
CA GLY A 135 17.10 8.56 2.96
C GLY A 135 17.26 7.21 2.25
N LYS A 136 17.64 7.27 0.96
CA LYS A 136 17.81 6.08 0.09
C LYS A 136 18.86 5.08 0.58
N ASP A 137 19.90 5.59 1.25
CA ASP A 137 21.01 4.80 1.80
C ASP A 137 20.90 4.59 3.32
N GLY A 138 19.73 4.90 3.90
CA GLY A 138 19.46 4.77 5.32
C GLY A 138 18.91 3.40 5.72
N ILE A 139 18.05 3.40 6.73
CA ILE A 139 17.40 2.22 7.33
C ILE A 139 16.72 1.36 6.25
N ALA A 140 15.97 2.00 5.34
CA ALA A 140 15.20 1.31 4.31
C ALA A 140 16.03 0.84 3.09
N ALA A 141 17.34 1.05 3.06
CA ALA A 141 18.17 0.82 1.87
C ALA A 141 18.07 -0.61 1.32
N SER A 142 18.00 -1.61 2.20
CA SER A 142 17.85 -3.02 1.79
C SER A 142 16.54 -3.25 1.03
N LEU A 143 15.45 -2.69 1.52
CA LEU A 143 14.12 -2.79 0.92
C LEU A 143 14.02 -1.95 -0.37
N LEU A 144 14.59 -0.73 -0.38
CA LEU A 144 14.55 0.18 -1.53
C LEU A 144 15.37 -0.32 -2.74
N ARG A 145 16.34 -1.23 -2.51
CA ARG A 145 17.09 -1.90 -3.58
C ARG A 145 16.32 -3.03 -4.27
N GLU A 146 15.28 -3.56 -3.62
CA GLU A 146 14.42 -4.58 -4.22
C GLU A 146 13.49 -3.98 -5.29
N ARG A 147 12.89 -4.85 -6.13
CA ARG A 147 11.99 -4.41 -7.20
C ARG A 147 10.52 -4.43 -6.71
N PRO A 148 9.88 -3.28 -6.46
CA PRO A 148 8.55 -3.20 -5.85
C PRO A 148 7.42 -3.80 -6.69
N LYS A 149 7.64 -3.96 -8.00
CA LYS A 149 6.64 -4.51 -8.94
C LYS A 149 6.65 -6.04 -9.02
N THR A 150 7.57 -6.70 -8.32
CA THR A 150 7.68 -8.17 -8.34
C THR A 150 6.68 -8.82 -7.37
N PRO A 151 6.10 -9.99 -7.69
CA PRO A 151 5.19 -10.69 -6.78
C PRO A 151 5.82 -11.08 -5.44
N GLN A 152 7.15 -11.20 -5.39
CA GLN A 152 7.89 -11.60 -4.20
C GLN A 152 8.27 -10.44 -3.28
N PHE A 153 8.00 -9.18 -3.64
CA PHE A 153 8.41 -8.00 -2.86
C PHE A 153 7.93 -8.04 -1.39
N HIS A 154 6.71 -8.55 -1.15
CA HIS A 154 6.17 -8.74 0.21
C HIS A 154 7.08 -9.57 1.14
N THR A 155 7.88 -10.49 0.59
CA THR A 155 8.82 -11.31 1.36
C THR A 155 10.01 -10.47 1.82
N GLY A 156 10.46 -9.53 0.98
CA GLY A 156 11.46 -8.52 1.35
C GLY A 156 10.97 -7.62 2.48
N VAL A 157 9.70 -7.19 2.42
CA VAL A 157 9.05 -6.42 3.50
C VAL A 157 9.04 -7.21 4.82
N GLN A 158 8.72 -8.51 4.79
CA GLN A 158 8.74 -9.34 6.00
C GLN A 158 10.15 -9.47 6.60
N LYS A 159 11.17 -9.64 5.75
CA LYS A 159 12.57 -9.66 6.22
C LYS A 159 12.96 -8.31 6.82
N PHE A 160 12.63 -7.22 6.15
CA PHE A 160 12.90 -5.86 6.60
C PHE A 160 12.25 -5.56 7.96
N LYS A 161 11.00 -5.98 8.19
CA LYS A 161 10.36 -5.89 9.50
C LYS A 161 11.13 -6.57 10.62
N LYS A 162 11.61 -7.80 10.37
CA LYS A 162 12.41 -8.54 11.36
C LYS A 162 13.69 -7.77 11.70
N SER A 163 14.38 -7.27 10.69
CA SER A 163 15.58 -6.45 10.88
C SER A 163 15.29 -5.10 11.57
N LEU A 164 14.11 -4.50 11.38
CA LEU A 164 13.69 -3.31 12.13
C LEU A 164 13.46 -3.62 13.62
N ILE A 165 12.84 -4.77 13.94
CA ILE A 165 12.66 -5.19 15.33
C ILE A 165 14.02 -5.46 15.98
N GLU A 166 14.96 -6.05 15.24
CA GLU A 166 16.35 -6.21 15.69
C GLU A 166 17.04 -4.86 15.90
N LEU A 167 16.82 -3.87 15.03
CA LEU A 167 17.33 -2.50 15.20
C LEU A 167 16.80 -1.85 16.48
N VAL A 168 15.54 -2.06 16.83
CA VAL A 168 14.95 -1.53 18.07
C VAL A 168 15.57 -2.21 19.30
N ARG A 169 15.79 -3.53 19.24
CA ARG A 169 16.33 -4.31 20.37
C ARG A 169 17.84 -4.10 20.58
N ASP A 170 18.60 -4.15 19.50
CA ASP A 170 20.07 -4.25 19.53
C ASP A 170 20.74 -2.93 19.09
N GLY A 171 19.97 -1.93 18.63
CA GLY A 171 20.48 -0.61 18.27
C GLY A 171 21.56 -0.68 17.18
N ALA A 172 22.70 -0.04 17.45
CA ALA A 172 23.85 0.04 16.53
C ALA A 172 24.47 -1.33 16.21
N ASP A 173 24.23 -2.35 17.04
CA ASP A 173 24.76 -3.71 16.84
C ASP A 173 23.91 -4.58 15.91
N SER A 174 22.72 -4.12 15.55
CA SER A 174 21.87 -4.79 14.56
C SER A 174 22.47 -4.74 13.14
N GLU A 175 22.01 -5.63 12.26
CA GLU A 175 22.46 -5.66 10.85
C GLU A 175 22.21 -4.32 10.15
N ILE A 176 21.03 -3.72 10.35
CA ILE A 176 20.69 -2.40 9.82
C ILE A 176 21.53 -1.32 10.53
N GLY A 177 21.67 -1.35 11.84
CA GLY A 177 22.45 -0.35 12.60
C GLY A 177 23.90 -0.22 12.11
N ARG A 178 24.49 -1.32 11.62
CA ARG A 178 25.83 -1.35 11.02
C ARG A 178 25.87 -0.89 9.57
N SER A 179 24.74 -0.88 8.86
CA SER A 179 24.69 -0.60 7.41
C SER A 179 24.60 0.88 7.05
N PHE A 180 24.21 1.75 7.97
CA PHE A 180 24.07 3.20 7.74
C PHE A 180 24.71 4.03 8.84
N LYS A 181 24.96 5.31 8.55
CA LYS A 181 25.54 6.26 9.51
C LYS A 181 24.46 7.21 10.03
N VAL A 182 24.35 7.31 11.35
CA VAL A 182 23.44 8.23 12.05
C VAL A 182 24.07 8.66 13.38
N ASP A 183 23.63 9.81 13.88
CA ASP A 183 23.99 10.32 15.20
C ASP A 183 23.63 9.30 16.30
N ALA A 184 24.51 9.12 17.29
CA ALA A 184 24.31 8.17 18.40
C ALA A 184 23.01 8.43 19.19
N ARG A 185 22.52 9.69 19.22
CA ARG A 185 21.24 10.07 19.84
C ARG A 185 20.04 9.31 19.25
N PHE A 186 20.14 8.85 18.01
CA PHE A 186 19.12 8.01 17.39
C PHE A 186 18.94 6.70 18.17
N TYR A 187 20.03 5.99 18.44
CA TYR A 187 20.00 4.74 19.18
C TYR A 187 19.57 4.94 20.64
N SER A 188 20.01 6.03 21.28
CA SER A 188 19.54 6.38 22.62
C SER A 188 18.04 6.65 22.69
N ARG A 189 17.46 7.21 21.62
CA ARG A 189 16.00 7.40 21.53
C ARG A 189 15.29 6.07 21.37
N LEU A 190 15.78 5.18 20.50
CA LEU A 190 15.21 3.84 20.33
C LEU A 190 15.24 3.03 21.63
N SER A 191 16.34 3.09 22.40
CA SER A 191 16.46 2.37 23.67
C SER A 191 15.56 2.92 24.77
N ASN A 192 15.17 4.19 24.69
CA ASN A 192 14.28 4.83 25.66
C ASN A 192 12.79 4.65 25.32
N ALA A 193 12.48 4.16 24.12
CA ALA A 193 11.11 3.83 23.73
C ALA A 193 10.69 2.50 24.35
N ASP A 194 9.39 2.29 24.53
CA ASP A 194 8.87 0.98 24.90
C ASP A 194 9.10 0.00 23.73
N THR A 195 10.03 -0.94 23.94
CA THR A 195 10.42 -1.96 22.96
C THR A 195 9.23 -2.79 22.50
N PHE A 196 8.27 -3.08 23.39
CA PHE A 196 7.11 -3.90 23.05
C PHE A 196 6.15 -3.14 22.13
N ASP A 197 5.82 -1.90 22.47
CA ASP A 197 4.94 -1.05 21.66
C ASP A 197 5.55 -0.78 20.28
N LEU A 198 6.84 -0.42 20.24
CA LEU A 198 7.52 -0.13 18.98
C LEU A 198 7.62 -1.38 18.09
N SER A 199 7.94 -2.54 18.67
CA SER A 199 7.96 -3.82 17.94
C SER A 199 6.56 -4.17 17.42
N THR A 200 5.52 -3.94 18.22
CA THR A 200 4.12 -4.15 17.82
C THR A 200 3.72 -3.25 16.66
N ASN A 201 4.06 -1.97 16.72
CA ASN A 201 3.83 -1.04 15.63
C ASN A 201 4.56 -1.46 14.35
N ILE A 202 5.80 -1.95 14.44
CA ILE A 202 6.54 -2.50 13.29
C ILE A 202 5.87 -3.76 12.74
N MET A 203 5.38 -4.66 13.61
CA MET A 203 4.64 -5.85 13.19
C MET A 203 3.35 -5.49 12.45
N LEU A 204 2.65 -4.44 12.87
CA LEU A 204 1.40 -3.97 12.27
C LEU A 204 1.59 -3.04 11.07
N TRP A 205 2.76 -2.43 10.90
CA TRP A 205 3.06 -1.55 9.78
C TRP A 205 3.13 -2.34 8.46
N PHE A 206 2.58 -1.85 7.36
CA PHE A 206 2.82 -2.45 6.05
C PHE A 206 2.87 -1.34 5.01
N PRO A 207 3.79 -1.41 4.03
CA PRO A 207 3.70 -0.53 2.87
C PRO A 207 2.35 -0.71 2.17
N GLU A 208 1.85 0.38 1.59
CA GLU A 208 0.65 0.33 0.77
C GLU A 208 0.91 -0.39 -0.55
N ASP A 209 -0.16 -0.86 -1.19
CA ASP A 209 -0.05 -1.48 -2.51
C ASP A 209 0.27 -0.41 -3.55
N LEU A 210 1.23 -0.69 -4.44
CA LEU A 210 1.58 0.22 -5.53
C LEU A 210 0.58 0.08 -6.67
N VAL A 211 -0.08 1.19 -6.99
CA VAL A 211 -0.93 1.31 -8.18
C VAL A 211 -0.09 1.83 -9.34
N ALA A 212 0.13 0.99 -10.35
CA ALA A 212 0.87 1.33 -11.55
C ALA A 212 -0.09 1.49 -12.74
N VAL A 213 -0.17 2.71 -13.27
CA VAL A 213 -0.95 3.00 -14.48
C VAL A 213 -0.04 2.85 -15.70
N LEU A 214 -0.49 2.02 -16.64
CA LEU A 214 0.12 1.78 -17.94
C LEU A 214 -0.78 2.35 -19.02
N TYR A 215 -0.20 2.92 -20.06
CA TYR A 215 -0.94 3.43 -21.20
C TYR A 215 -0.29 3.01 -22.52
N ARG A 216 -1.09 3.01 -23.58
CA ARG A 216 -0.67 2.69 -24.94
C ARG A 216 -0.74 3.95 -25.81
N PRO A 217 0.39 4.56 -26.21
CA PRO A 217 0.40 5.79 -27.01
C PRO A 217 -0.24 5.64 -28.41
N THR A 218 -0.07 4.46 -29.02
CA THR A 218 -0.54 4.18 -30.38
C THR A 218 -1.28 2.83 -30.40
N ALA A 219 -2.41 2.75 -31.10
CA ALA A 219 -3.12 1.48 -31.28
C ALA A 219 -2.18 0.39 -31.85
N GLY A 220 -2.06 -0.74 -31.15
CA GLY A 220 -1.11 -1.82 -31.48
C GLY A 220 0.29 -1.70 -30.87
N GLY A 221 0.60 -0.61 -30.17
CA GLY A 221 1.87 -0.42 -29.47
C GLY A 221 1.95 -1.12 -28.11
N ASN A 222 3.16 -1.11 -27.53
CA ASN A 222 3.41 -1.63 -26.19
C ASN A 222 2.84 -0.71 -25.11
N LEU A 223 2.49 -1.30 -23.96
CA LEU A 223 2.11 -0.57 -22.77
C LEU A 223 3.36 0.06 -22.13
N THR A 224 3.28 1.35 -21.81
CA THR A 224 4.34 2.12 -21.15
C THR A 224 3.84 2.66 -19.81
N PRO A 225 4.68 2.68 -18.75
CA PRO A 225 4.34 3.34 -17.49
C PRO A 225 4.00 4.82 -17.71
N VAL A 226 2.92 5.27 -17.08
CA VAL A 226 2.45 6.66 -17.16
C VAL A 226 3.54 7.65 -16.74
N ASP A 227 4.39 7.27 -15.79
CA ASP A 227 5.48 8.10 -15.24
C ASP A 227 6.48 8.57 -16.30
N HIS A 228 6.63 7.83 -17.40
CA HIS A 228 7.51 8.16 -18.53
C HIS A 228 6.83 8.96 -19.64
N GLY A 229 5.51 9.17 -19.56
CA GLY A 229 4.75 9.94 -20.54
C GLY A 229 4.97 11.45 -20.41
N SER A 230 4.70 12.18 -21.49
CA SER A 230 4.61 13.65 -21.42
C SER A 230 3.47 14.08 -20.48
N PRO A 231 3.48 15.33 -19.94
CA PRO A 231 2.39 15.81 -19.08
C PRO A 231 0.99 15.55 -19.65
N GLY A 232 0.78 15.83 -20.94
CA GLY A 232 -0.50 15.56 -21.60
C GLY A 232 -0.84 14.06 -21.72
N GLN A 233 0.15 13.18 -21.90
CA GLN A 233 -0.06 11.73 -21.90
C GLN A 233 -0.44 11.21 -20.51
N LYS A 234 0.17 11.77 -19.46
CA LYS A 234 -0.16 11.46 -18.07
C LYS A 234 -1.61 11.84 -17.77
N THR A 235 -2.00 13.07 -18.09
CA THR A 235 -3.38 13.55 -17.89
C THR A 235 -4.38 12.67 -18.65
N ALA A 236 -4.11 12.34 -19.92
CA ALA A 236 -4.99 11.47 -20.70
C ALA A 236 -5.19 10.08 -20.08
N ALA A 237 -4.09 9.46 -19.67
CA ALA A 237 -4.12 8.12 -19.09
C ALA A 237 -4.87 8.12 -17.75
N LEU A 238 -4.61 9.11 -16.88
CA LEU A 238 -5.30 9.25 -15.60
C LEU A 238 -6.78 9.54 -15.78
N LEU A 239 -7.15 10.48 -16.66
CA LEU A 239 -8.53 10.76 -16.98
C LEU A 239 -9.25 9.51 -17.49
N THR A 240 -8.61 8.75 -18.38
CA THR A 240 -9.18 7.49 -18.90
C THR A 240 -9.48 6.52 -17.76
N VAL A 241 -8.54 6.34 -16.82
CA VAL A 241 -8.75 5.50 -15.63
C VAL A 241 -9.90 6.02 -14.77
N ILE A 242 -9.95 7.32 -14.49
CA ILE A 242 -11.01 7.95 -13.67
C ILE A 242 -12.39 7.75 -14.31
N LEU A 243 -12.50 7.98 -15.62
CA LEU A 243 -13.76 7.80 -16.36
C LEU A 243 -14.23 6.33 -16.30
N GLN A 244 -13.29 5.37 -16.36
CA GLN A 244 -13.57 3.94 -16.25
C GLN A 244 -13.98 3.50 -14.83
N MET A 245 -13.64 4.29 -13.80
CA MET A 245 -13.95 3.97 -12.42
C MET A 245 -15.40 4.31 -12.06
N GLY A 246 -16.04 3.42 -11.32
CA GLY A 246 -17.40 3.61 -10.83
C GLY A 246 -18.49 3.35 -11.88
N THR A 247 -19.73 3.32 -11.40
CA THR A 247 -20.93 3.04 -12.20
C THR A 247 -22.02 4.10 -12.03
N ASP A 248 -21.85 5.00 -11.07
CA ASP A 248 -22.77 6.10 -10.77
C ASP A 248 -22.84 7.09 -11.94
N PRO A 249 -23.96 7.81 -12.18
CA PRO A 249 -24.02 8.80 -13.26
C PRO A 249 -22.84 9.78 -13.22
N LEU A 250 -22.25 10.09 -14.39
CA LEU A 250 -21.16 11.06 -14.51
C LEU A 250 -21.66 12.33 -15.19
N LEU A 251 -21.46 13.47 -14.53
CA LEU A 251 -21.63 14.78 -15.13
C LEU A 251 -20.26 15.35 -15.50
N LEU A 252 -20.08 15.71 -16.77
CA LEU A 252 -18.89 16.37 -17.28
C LEU A 252 -19.28 17.73 -17.82
N ASP A 253 -18.71 18.79 -17.26
CA ASP A 253 -18.88 20.14 -17.76
C ASP A 253 -17.63 20.57 -18.50
N GLN A 254 -17.78 20.91 -19.78
CA GLN A 254 -16.72 21.34 -20.70
C GLN A 254 -15.42 20.53 -20.57
N PRO A 255 -15.48 19.17 -20.66
CA PRO A 255 -14.28 18.36 -20.50
C PRO A 255 -13.19 18.70 -21.53
N GLU A 256 -13.55 19.35 -22.65
CA GLU A 256 -12.62 19.80 -23.70
C GLU A 256 -11.55 20.81 -23.24
N ASP A 257 -11.81 21.62 -22.22
CA ASP A 257 -10.87 22.65 -21.73
C ASP A 257 -9.62 22.00 -21.14
N ASP A 258 -9.76 20.86 -20.48
CA ASP A 258 -8.66 20.04 -19.97
C ASP A 258 -8.08 19.08 -21.03
N LEU A 259 -8.72 18.96 -22.19
CA LEU A 259 -8.35 18.07 -23.30
C LEU A 259 -7.69 18.83 -24.45
N GLU A 260 -6.83 19.82 -24.22
CA GLU A 260 -6.25 20.62 -25.31
C GLU A 260 -5.38 19.83 -26.31
N ASN A 261 -4.76 18.75 -25.86
CA ASN A 261 -3.88 17.95 -26.71
C ASN A 261 -4.67 16.93 -27.55
N LYS A 262 -4.43 16.93 -28.87
CA LYS A 262 -5.10 16.04 -29.86
C LYS A 262 -5.13 14.57 -29.45
N LEU A 263 -4.06 14.08 -28.80
CA LEU A 263 -4.00 12.71 -28.29
C LEU A 263 -5.01 12.51 -27.16
N VAL A 264 -5.08 13.45 -26.22
CA VAL A 264 -5.97 13.44 -25.07
C VAL A 264 -7.43 13.47 -25.53
N ARG A 265 -7.77 14.31 -26.51
CA ARG A 265 -9.12 14.34 -27.13
C ARG A 265 -9.51 13.00 -27.72
N ARG A 266 -8.62 12.38 -28.50
CA ARG A 266 -8.90 11.09 -29.15
C ARG A 266 -9.12 9.99 -28.11
N LEU A 267 -8.27 9.92 -27.09
CA LEU A 267 -8.36 8.93 -26.02
C LEU A 267 -9.64 9.13 -25.19
N ALA A 268 -9.99 10.38 -24.87
CA ALA A 268 -11.19 10.71 -24.13
C ALA A 268 -12.46 10.32 -24.89
N VAL A 269 -12.57 10.67 -26.18
CA VAL A 269 -13.77 10.37 -26.98
C VAL A 269 -13.99 8.86 -27.14
N GLU A 270 -12.95 8.08 -27.41
CA GLU A 270 -13.09 6.61 -27.49
C GLU A 270 -13.44 6.01 -26.12
N THR A 271 -12.88 6.56 -25.04
CA THR A 271 -13.19 6.16 -23.67
C THR A 271 -14.65 6.46 -23.31
N LEU A 272 -15.15 7.67 -23.59
CA LEU A 272 -16.55 8.05 -23.38
C LEU A 272 -17.51 7.12 -24.14
N LYS A 273 -17.17 6.79 -25.40
CA LYS A 273 -17.95 5.87 -26.23
C LYS A 273 -18.06 4.47 -25.63
N ASN A 274 -17.02 3.98 -24.96
CA ASN A 274 -17.04 2.69 -24.30
C ASN A 274 -17.79 2.76 -22.95
N ILE A 275 -17.56 3.81 -22.16
CA ILE A 275 -18.12 3.93 -20.81
C ILE A 275 -19.63 4.12 -20.82
N LYS A 276 -20.18 4.87 -21.79
CA LYS A 276 -21.64 5.08 -21.90
C LYS A 276 -22.44 3.77 -22.00
N THR A 277 -21.80 2.65 -22.37
CA THR A 277 -22.44 1.32 -22.41
C THR A 277 -22.65 0.70 -21.03
N ARG A 278 -21.93 1.16 -20.01
CA ARG A 278 -21.96 0.61 -18.64
C ARG A 278 -22.35 1.65 -17.58
N ARG A 279 -22.38 2.93 -17.93
CA ARG A 279 -22.57 4.07 -17.02
C ARG A 279 -23.29 5.21 -17.73
N GLN A 280 -24.22 5.89 -17.06
CA GLN A 280 -24.86 7.09 -17.61
C GLN A 280 -23.86 8.26 -17.65
N LEU A 281 -23.74 8.89 -18.82
CA LEU A 281 -22.88 10.06 -19.03
C LEU A 281 -23.75 11.25 -19.45
N ILE A 282 -23.62 12.36 -18.73
CA ILE A 282 -24.23 13.66 -19.05
C ILE A 282 -23.08 14.62 -19.31
N VAL A 283 -23.04 15.21 -20.50
CA VAL A 283 -21.92 16.06 -20.92
C VAL A 283 -22.45 17.40 -21.43
N SER A 284 -22.00 18.48 -20.81
CA SER A 284 -22.10 19.84 -21.33
C SER A 284 -20.83 20.12 -22.15
N THR A 285 -20.97 20.45 -23.43
CA THR A 285 -19.83 20.64 -24.32
C THR A 285 -20.16 21.56 -25.50
N HIS A 286 -19.17 22.32 -25.94
CA HIS A 286 -19.20 23.06 -27.20
C HIS A 286 -18.43 22.33 -28.32
N ASN A 287 -17.81 21.18 -28.04
CA ASN A 287 -16.99 20.45 -28.98
C ASN A 287 -17.80 19.39 -29.76
N ALA A 288 -17.96 19.60 -31.06
CA ALA A 288 -18.72 18.68 -31.90
C ALA A 288 -18.14 17.25 -31.94
N ASN A 289 -16.83 17.07 -31.70
CA ASN A 289 -16.24 15.73 -31.69
C ASN A 289 -16.74 14.90 -30.50
N ILE A 290 -17.01 15.53 -29.36
CA ILE A 290 -17.57 14.83 -28.20
C ILE A 290 -18.97 14.34 -28.56
N VAL A 291 -19.84 15.19 -29.10
CA VAL A 291 -21.22 14.81 -29.47
C VAL A 291 -21.25 13.80 -30.62
N VAL A 292 -20.57 14.09 -31.73
CA VAL A 292 -20.66 13.35 -32.98
C VAL A 292 -19.83 12.07 -32.97
N THR A 293 -18.59 12.13 -32.45
CA THR A 293 -17.66 10.99 -32.52
C THR A 293 -17.88 10.00 -31.37
N SER A 294 -18.25 10.47 -30.17
CA SER A 294 -18.63 9.55 -29.07
C SER A 294 -19.99 8.87 -29.32
N ALA A 295 -20.74 9.34 -30.33
CA ALA A 295 -22.06 8.86 -30.69
C ALA A 295 -23.10 9.09 -29.58
N ALA A 296 -23.30 10.34 -29.17
CA ALA A 296 -24.33 10.68 -28.17
C ALA A 296 -25.70 10.09 -28.53
N GLU A 297 -26.37 9.44 -27.57
CA GLU A 297 -27.70 8.87 -27.77
C GLU A 297 -28.82 9.91 -27.67
N ASN A 298 -28.65 10.95 -26.84
CA ASN A 298 -29.58 12.06 -26.75
C ASN A 298 -28.81 13.38 -26.70
N ILE A 299 -29.23 14.35 -27.49
CA ILE A 299 -28.63 15.68 -27.60
C ILE A 299 -29.70 16.69 -27.24
N LEU A 300 -29.39 17.58 -26.30
CA LEU A 300 -30.23 18.70 -25.90
C LEU A 300 -29.55 19.99 -26.36
N SER A 301 -30.12 20.65 -27.36
CA SER A 301 -29.72 22.01 -27.73
C SER A 301 -30.44 22.99 -26.83
N LEU A 302 -29.68 23.82 -26.12
CA LEU A 302 -30.24 24.82 -25.22
C LEU A 302 -30.15 26.20 -25.86
N GLN A 303 -31.24 26.96 -25.77
CA GLN A 303 -31.29 28.37 -26.13
C GLN A 303 -31.61 29.22 -24.89
N HIS A 304 -31.25 30.50 -24.96
CA HIS A 304 -31.59 31.44 -23.91
C HIS A 304 -33.12 31.58 -23.80
N GLY A 305 -33.64 31.47 -22.57
CA GLY A 305 -35.04 31.76 -22.24
C GLY A 305 -35.11 32.84 -21.18
N ASP A 306 -36.32 33.36 -20.92
CA ASP A 306 -36.51 34.54 -20.07
C ASP A 306 -36.07 34.35 -18.60
N ALA A 307 -36.14 33.12 -18.07
CA ALA A 307 -35.75 32.80 -16.70
C ALA A 307 -34.95 31.49 -16.56
N LEU A 308 -35.19 30.51 -17.45
CA LEU A 308 -34.48 29.24 -17.51
C LEU A 308 -34.12 28.94 -18.97
N PRO A 309 -33.04 28.17 -19.22
CA PRO A 309 -32.74 27.68 -20.56
C PRO A 309 -33.90 26.88 -21.14
N LEU A 310 -34.22 27.12 -22.41
CA LEU A 310 -35.23 26.38 -23.15
C LEU A 310 -34.55 25.31 -24.02
N ILE A 311 -35.20 24.16 -24.17
CA ILE A 311 -34.76 23.14 -25.12
C ILE A 311 -35.24 23.57 -26.51
N GLU A 312 -34.29 23.91 -27.37
CA GLU A 312 -34.54 24.30 -28.76
C GLU A 312 -34.70 23.08 -29.67
N ALA A 313 -33.88 22.05 -29.43
CA ALA A 313 -33.96 20.77 -30.13
C ALA A 313 -33.54 19.63 -29.18
N GLU A 314 -34.23 18.50 -29.29
CA GLU A 314 -33.94 17.29 -28.53
C GLU A 314 -33.94 16.06 -29.44
N GLY A 315 -33.04 15.12 -29.15
CA GLY A 315 -33.08 13.77 -29.69
C GLY A 315 -31.75 13.36 -30.28
N THR A 316 -31.79 12.45 -31.25
CA THR A 316 -30.58 11.88 -31.84
C THR A 316 -30.03 12.78 -32.96
N LEU A 317 -28.74 12.62 -33.28
CA LEU A 317 -28.07 13.37 -34.37
C LEU A 317 -28.72 13.20 -35.75
N GLN A 318 -29.55 12.17 -35.96
CA GLN A 318 -30.24 11.92 -37.22
C GLN A 318 -31.41 12.89 -37.48
N LEU A 319 -31.96 13.53 -36.43
CA LEU A 319 -33.04 14.50 -36.59
C LEU A 319 -32.51 15.77 -37.26
N ALA A 320 -33.23 16.27 -38.27
CA ALA A 320 -32.81 17.44 -39.04
C ALA A 320 -32.60 18.68 -38.16
N ALA A 321 -33.49 18.91 -37.18
CA ALA A 321 -33.38 20.01 -36.23
C ALA A 321 -32.11 19.89 -35.35
N VAL A 322 -31.89 18.73 -34.72
CA VAL A 322 -30.69 18.48 -33.91
C VAL A 322 -29.41 18.62 -34.74
N LYS A 323 -29.40 18.11 -35.97
CA LYS A 323 -28.26 18.21 -36.88
C LYS A 323 -27.95 19.65 -37.27
N ALA A 324 -28.98 20.47 -37.53
CA ALA A 324 -28.82 21.90 -37.82
C ALA A 324 -28.17 22.62 -36.63
N ASN A 325 -28.71 22.42 -35.42
CA ASN A 325 -28.18 23.04 -34.21
C ASN A 325 -26.75 22.59 -33.88
N VAL A 326 -26.43 21.30 -34.09
CA VAL A 326 -25.05 20.81 -33.92
C VAL A 326 -24.08 21.47 -34.90
N CYS A 327 -24.49 21.75 -36.14
CA CYS A 327 -23.65 22.47 -37.12
C CYS A 327 -23.48 23.95 -36.78
N GLU A 328 -24.51 24.57 -36.21
CA GLU A 328 -24.54 26.01 -35.92
C GLU A 328 -23.85 26.36 -34.59
N ILE A 329 -24.11 25.57 -33.54
CA ILE A 329 -23.69 25.88 -32.17
C ILE A 329 -22.32 25.28 -31.83
N LEU A 330 -22.04 24.04 -32.27
CA LEU A 330 -20.85 23.32 -31.83
C LEU A 330 -19.64 23.58 -32.74
N GLU A 331 -18.48 23.79 -32.11
CA GLU A 331 -17.23 24.00 -32.81
C GLU A 331 -16.83 22.77 -33.64
N GLY A 332 -16.57 23.00 -34.92
CA GLY A 332 -16.21 21.94 -35.86
C GLY A 332 -17.36 20.99 -36.22
N GLY A 333 -18.62 21.40 -36.00
CA GLY A 333 -19.83 20.62 -36.27
C GLY A 333 -19.88 19.98 -37.65
N GLU A 334 -19.71 20.78 -38.71
CA GLU A 334 -19.79 20.31 -40.09
C GLU A 334 -18.68 19.29 -40.42
N ASP A 335 -17.45 19.56 -39.96
CA ASP A 335 -16.30 18.68 -40.16
C ASP A 335 -16.41 17.37 -39.40
N ALA A 336 -16.91 17.41 -38.16
CA ALA A 336 -17.14 16.22 -37.34
C ALA A 336 -18.19 15.31 -38.00
N ILE A 337 -19.28 15.88 -38.53
CA ILE A 337 -20.33 15.14 -39.25
C ILE A 337 -19.77 14.54 -40.55
N LYS A 338 -19.06 15.32 -41.36
CA LYS A 338 -18.40 14.82 -42.60
C LYS A 338 -17.44 13.67 -42.30
N THR A 339 -16.70 13.77 -41.19
CA THR A 339 -15.76 12.73 -40.76
C THR A 339 -16.47 11.45 -40.33
N ARG A 340 -17.56 11.57 -39.56
CA ARG A 340 -18.41 10.42 -39.18
C ARG A 340 -19.03 9.75 -40.40
N TYR A 341 -19.55 10.52 -41.36
CA TYR A 341 -20.16 10.00 -42.58
C TYR A 341 -19.16 9.20 -43.42
N ARG A 342 -17.94 9.75 -43.63
CA ARG A 342 -16.84 9.05 -44.30
C ARG A 342 -16.47 7.72 -43.64
N ARG A 343 -16.55 7.61 -42.30
CA ARG A 343 -16.29 6.35 -41.58
C ARG A 343 -17.39 5.31 -41.76
N LEU A 344 -18.64 5.74 -41.90
CA LEU A 344 -19.79 4.82 -42.03
C LEU A 344 -19.95 4.28 -43.44
N ILE A 345 -19.63 5.07 -44.47
CA ILE A 345 -19.93 4.76 -45.87
C ILE A 345 -18.65 4.44 -46.68
N GLY A 346 -17.46 4.64 -46.09
CA GLY A 346 -16.18 4.47 -46.77
C GLY A 346 -15.86 5.67 -47.70
N PRO A 347 -14.64 5.72 -48.28
CA PRO A 347 -14.32 6.74 -49.27
C PRO A 347 -15.25 6.57 -50.47
N ILE A 348 -15.99 7.62 -50.81
CA ILE A 348 -16.68 7.70 -52.09
C ILE A 348 -15.56 7.78 -53.12
N GLY A 349 -15.31 6.66 -53.82
CA GLY A 349 -14.43 6.65 -54.98
C GLY A 349 -14.97 7.67 -55.98
N VAL A 350 -14.16 8.69 -56.28
CA VAL A 350 -14.37 9.57 -57.42
C VAL A 350 -13.76 8.89 -58.63
#